data_AF-T1XAR7-F1
#
_entry.id   AF-T1XAR7-F1
#
_cell.length_a   1.000
_cell.length_b   1.000
_cell.length_c   1.000
_cell.angle_alpha   90.00
_cell.angle_beta   90.00
_cell.angle_gamma   90.00
#
_symmetry.space_group_name_H-M   'P 1'
#
loop_
_entity.id
_entity.type
_entity.pdbx_description
1 polymer ?
#
loop_
_entity_poly.entity_id
_entity_poly.type
_entity_poly.pdbx_seq_one_letter_code
_entity_poly.pdbx_strand_id
1 'polypeptide(L)'
;MTVSSSKHLCAIAVALAAVTGAAHAETYEGVHPPTSAESRADVAAGAVVAAHTGDPYATGADAGPIYPPVAMNSRDAVRAEAVAAARAPDPYAEGASSGAAPIVAGAVDRATVRAEAHAAARGNALPL
;
A
#
# COMPACT_ATOMS: atom_id res chain seq x y z
N MET A 1 -47.14 -15.52 -89.94
CA MET A 1 -47.65 -16.11 -88.68
C MET A 1 -47.90 -14.98 -87.70
N THR A 2 -49.15 -14.53 -87.55
CA THR A 2 -49.51 -13.51 -86.56
C THR A 2 -49.64 -14.17 -85.18
N VAL A 3 -49.13 -13.49 -84.16
CA VAL A 3 -49.23 -13.97 -82.78
C VAL A 3 -50.68 -13.78 -82.32
N SER A 4 -51.29 -14.83 -81.77
CA SER A 4 -52.67 -14.80 -81.26
C SER A 4 -52.75 -14.00 -79.96
N SER A 5 -53.89 -13.36 -79.68
CA SER A 5 -54.13 -12.57 -78.47
C SER A 5 -53.85 -13.35 -77.18
N SER A 6 -54.08 -14.68 -77.17
CA SER A 6 -53.77 -15.53 -76.02
C SER A 6 -52.26 -15.59 -75.72
N LYS A 7 -51.42 -15.56 -76.75
CA LYS A 7 -49.95 -15.54 -76.61
C LYS A 7 -49.47 -14.20 -76.06
N HIS A 8 -50.13 -13.09 -76.42
CA HIS A 8 -49.84 -11.78 -75.83
C HIS A 8 -50.21 -11.71 -74.36
N LEU A 9 -51.40 -12.18 -73.98
CA LEU A 9 -51.82 -12.22 -72.57
C LEU A 9 -50.89 -13.12 -71.74
N CYS A 10 -50.48 -14.25 -72.28
CA CYS A 10 -49.55 -15.16 -71.59
C CYS A 10 -48.17 -14.52 -71.41
N ALA A 11 -47.64 -13.85 -72.44
CA ALA A 11 -46.38 -13.11 -72.33
C ALA A 11 -46.45 -11.96 -71.32
N ILE A 12 -47.57 -11.23 -71.28
CA ILE A 12 -47.81 -10.17 -70.30
C ILE A 12 -47.88 -10.73 -68.88
N ALA A 13 -48.59 -11.85 -68.68
CA ALA A 13 -48.70 -12.51 -67.38
C ALA A 13 -47.32 -13.00 -66.88
N VAL A 14 -46.50 -13.58 -67.75
CA VAL A 14 -45.14 -14.01 -67.40
C VAL A 14 -44.24 -12.81 -67.09
N ALA A 15 -44.35 -11.72 -67.86
CA ALA A 15 -43.59 -10.50 -67.60
C ALA A 15 -43.97 -9.86 -66.25
N LEU A 16 -45.26 -9.80 -65.92
CA LEU A 16 -45.76 -9.32 -64.63
C LEU A 16 -45.29 -10.21 -63.47
N ALA A 17 -45.38 -11.54 -63.63
CA ALA A 17 -44.93 -12.50 -62.61
C ALA A 17 -43.42 -12.41 -62.37
N ALA A 18 -42.62 -12.17 -63.41
CA ALA A 18 -41.17 -11.98 -63.29
C ALA A 18 -40.81 -10.70 -62.51
N VAL A 19 -41.56 -9.62 -62.71
CA VAL A 19 -41.36 -8.35 -61.96
C VAL A 19 -41.71 -8.52 -60.49
N THR A 20 -42.77 -9.27 -60.16
CA THR A 20 -43.17 -9.51 -58.77
C THR A 20 -42.29 -10.55 -58.05
N GLY A 21 -41.78 -11.55 -58.77
CA GLY A 21 -40.93 -12.61 -58.22
C GLY A 21 -39.50 -12.18 -57.89
N ALA A 22 -39.06 -11.01 -58.39
CA ALA A 22 -37.77 -10.40 -58.06
C ALA A 22 -37.81 -9.55 -56.78
N ALA A 23 -39.00 -9.31 -56.22
CA ALA A 23 -39.18 -8.54 -55.01
C ALA A 23 -39.31 -9.50 -53.81
N HIS A 24 -38.43 -9.32 -52.83
CA HIS A 24 -38.47 -9.94 -51.49
C HIS A 24 -37.78 -11.30 -51.33
N ALA A 25 -36.48 -11.31 -51.60
CA ALA A 25 -35.59 -11.86 -50.58
C ALA A 25 -35.20 -10.70 -49.65
N GLU A 26 -35.63 -10.74 -48.38
CA GLU A 26 -35.07 -9.84 -47.38
C GLU A 26 -33.56 -10.08 -47.36
N THR A 27 -32.80 -9.10 -47.83
CA THR A 27 -31.35 -9.21 -47.81
C THR A 27 -30.94 -9.01 -46.37
N TYR A 28 -30.56 -10.09 -45.70
CA TYR A 28 -30.00 -10.01 -44.37
C TYR A 28 -28.63 -9.34 -44.46
N GLU A 29 -28.57 -8.06 -44.09
CA GLU A 29 -27.35 -7.22 -44.08
C GLU A 29 -26.35 -7.61 -42.98
N GLY A 30 -26.59 -8.72 -42.28
CA GLY A 30 -25.79 -9.12 -41.13
C GLY A 30 -26.07 -8.25 -39.91
N VAL A 31 -25.30 -8.50 -38.85
CA VAL A 31 -25.27 -7.62 -37.67
C VAL A 31 -24.44 -6.39 -38.02
N HIS A 32 -25.06 -5.22 -38.02
CA HIS A 32 -24.33 -3.97 -38.18
C HIS A 32 -23.38 -3.75 -37.01
N PRO A 33 -22.10 -3.39 -37.27
CA PRO A 33 -21.16 -3.10 -36.21
C PRO A 33 -21.64 -1.87 -35.41
N PRO A 34 -21.33 -1.81 -34.11
CA PRO A 34 -21.67 -0.66 -33.29
C PRO A 34 -21.01 0.61 -33.85
N THR A 35 -21.75 1.72 -33.88
CA THR A 35 -21.27 3.03 -34.37
C THR A 35 -20.29 3.71 -33.42
N SER A 36 -20.16 3.19 -32.20
CA SER A 36 -19.17 3.60 -31.23
C SER A 36 -18.67 2.37 -30.47
N ALA A 37 -17.35 2.21 -30.45
CA ALA A 37 -16.67 1.21 -29.65
C ALA A 37 -15.31 1.76 -29.25
N GLU A 38 -15.02 1.74 -27.95
CA GLU A 38 -13.68 1.98 -27.44
C GLU A 38 -12.73 0.89 -27.94
N SER A 39 -11.49 1.25 -28.25
CA SER A 39 -10.52 0.24 -28.66
C SER A 39 -10.21 -0.70 -27.48
N ARG A 40 -9.85 -1.95 -27.76
CA ARG A 40 -9.42 -2.88 -26.70
C ARG A 40 -8.22 -2.35 -25.91
N ALA A 41 -7.36 -1.54 -26.56
CA ALA A 41 -6.23 -0.91 -25.88
C ALA A 41 -6.70 0.16 -24.89
N ASP A 42 -7.70 0.97 -25.26
CA ASP A 42 -8.24 2.02 -24.39
C ASP A 42 -8.99 1.42 -23.20
N VAL A 43 -9.76 0.35 -23.41
CA VAL A 43 -10.40 -0.42 -22.32
C VAL A 43 -9.36 -1.04 -21.39
N ALA A 44 -8.29 -1.61 -21.93
CA ALA A 44 -7.20 -2.18 -21.13
C ALA A 44 -6.49 -1.10 -20.31
N ALA A 45 -6.20 0.06 -20.91
CA ALA A 45 -5.60 1.18 -20.22
C ALA A 45 -6.51 1.70 -19.09
N GLY A 46 -7.81 1.89 -19.37
CA GLY A 46 -8.80 2.30 -18.37
C GLY A 46 -8.96 1.28 -17.23
N ALA A 47 -8.92 -0.01 -17.53
CA ALA A 47 -9.00 -1.07 -16.53
C ALA A 47 -7.80 -1.06 -15.57
N VAL A 48 -6.58 -0.81 -16.07
CA VAL A 48 -5.38 -0.68 -15.22
C VAL A 48 -5.51 0.53 -14.29
N VAL A 49 -5.97 1.67 -14.81
CA VAL A 49 -6.21 2.87 -13.99
C VAL A 49 -7.28 2.61 -12.92
N ALA A 50 -8.40 1.99 -13.29
CA ALA A 50 -9.46 1.66 -12.35
C ALA A 50 -8.99 0.68 -11.26
N ALA A 51 -8.20 -0.33 -11.61
CA ALA A 51 -7.65 -1.29 -10.64
C ALA A 51 -6.66 -0.65 -9.65
N HIS A 52 -5.96 0.40 -10.06
CA HIS A 52 -5.06 1.17 -9.18
C HIS A 52 -5.77 2.27 -8.40
N THR A 53 -6.97 2.66 -8.81
CA THR A 53 -7.76 3.65 -8.09
C THR A 53 -8.33 2.96 -6.84
N GLY A 54 -7.88 3.38 -5.66
CA GLY A 54 -8.36 2.83 -4.40
C GLY A 54 -9.89 2.96 -4.29
N ASP A 55 -10.52 1.95 -3.69
CA ASP A 55 -11.97 1.98 -3.45
C ASP A 55 -12.31 3.08 -2.42
N PRO A 56 -13.09 4.10 -2.81
CA PRO A 56 -13.43 5.22 -1.92
C PRO A 56 -14.34 4.81 -0.76
N TYR A 57 -14.93 3.61 -0.79
CA TYR A 57 -15.81 3.09 0.24
C TYR A 57 -15.21 1.90 0.99
N ALA A 58 -13.95 1.55 0.73
CA ALA A 58 -13.30 0.47 1.45
C ALA A 58 -13.16 0.81 2.94
N THR A 59 -13.48 -0.16 3.79
CA THR A 59 -13.43 -0.02 5.26
C THR A 59 -12.62 -1.14 5.89
N GLY A 60 -12.16 -0.93 7.13
CA GLY A 60 -11.42 -1.95 7.86
C GLY A 60 -10.11 -2.35 7.18
N ALA A 61 -9.92 -3.66 6.97
CA ALA A 61 -8.71 -4.22 6.37
C ALA A 61 -8.55 -3.87 4.88
N ASP A 62 -9.65 -3.53 4.20
CA ASP A 62 -9.66 -3.23 2.77
C ASP A 62 -9.40 -1.75 2.48
N ALA A 63 -9.43 -0.87 3.49
CA ALA A 63 -9.26 0.59 3.37
C ALA A 63 -7.85 1.03 2.92
N GLY A 64 -7.01 0.10 2.47
CA GLY A 64 -5.61 0.32 2.17
C GLY A 64 -4.76 0.39 3.44
N PRO A 65 -3.47 0.79 3.29
CA PRO A 65 -2.57 0.87 4.42
C PRO A 65 -3.13 1.81 5.48
N ILE A 66 -3.54 1.25 6.63
CA ILE A 66 -3.71 2.04 7.84
C ILE A 66 -2.33 2.63 8.10
N TYR A 67 -2.17 3.93 7.85
CA TYR A 67 -0.96 4.63 8.27
C TYR A 67 -0.75 4.23 9.73
N PRO A 68 0.40 3.62 10.08
CA PRO A 68 0.68 3.31 11.48
C PRO A 68 0.42 4.61 12.24
N PRO A 69 -0.29 4.57 13.38
CA PRO A 69 -0.60 5.78 14.13
C PRO A 69 0.69 6.58 14.19
N VAL A 70 0.67 7.80 13.63
CA VAL A 70 1.84 8.68 13.62
C VAL A 70 2.39 8.60 15.03
N ALA A 71 3.60 8.07 15.20
CA ALA A 71 4.19 7.94 16.51
C ALA A 71 4.12 9.34 17.13
N MET A 72 3.27 9.50 18.15
CA MET A 72 2.93 10.83 18.69
C MET A 72 4.16 11.53 19.26
N ASN A 73 5.22 10.75 19.45
CA ASN A 73 6.53 11.07 19.97
C ASN A 73 7.62 10.75 18.93
N SER A 74 8.59 11.65 18.79
CA SER A 74 9.78 11.41 17.98
C SER A 74 10.60 10.25 18.56
N ARG A 75 11.38 9.56 17.72
CA ARG A 75 12.29 8.49 18.18
C ARG A 75 13.26 8.98 19.25
N ASP A 76 13.70 10.23 19.15
CA ASP A 76 14.59 10.84 20.14
C ASP A 76 13.89 11.06 21.48
N ALA A 77 12.63 11.49 21.48
CA ALA A 77 11.83 11.62 22.70
C ALA A 77 11.65 10.27 23.41
N VAL A 78 11.29 9.21 22.65
CA VAL A 78 11.18 7.84 23.18
C VAL A 78 12.50 7.35 23.77
N ARG A 79 13.61 7.59 23.06
CA ARG A 79 14.93 7.18 23.53
C ARG A 79 15.34 7.93 24.79
N ALA A 80 15.09 9.23 24.87
CA ALA A 80 15.37 10.04 26.04
C ALA A 80 14.58 9.57 27.27
N GLU A 81 13.28 9.28 27.09
CA GLU A 81 12.40 8.76 28.14
C GLU A 81 12.85 7.37 28.62
N ALA A 82 13.19 6.47 27.70
CA ALA A 82 13.68 5.13 28.04
C ALA A 82 14.99 5.18 28.85
N VAL A 83 15.92 6.09 28.51
CA VAL A 83 17.16 6.27 29.27
C VAL A 83 16.89 6.85 30.66
N ALA A 84 15.96 7.79 30.78
CA ALA A 84 15.56 8.35 32.08
C ALA A 84 14.92 7.27 32.97
N ALA A 85 14.01 6.46 32.42
CA ALA A 85 13.37 5.35 33.14
C ALA A 85 14.39 4.28 33.56
N ALA A 86 15.33 3.92 32.69
CA ALA A 86 16.38 2.94 33.02
C ALA A 86 17.34 3.41 34.12
N ARG A 87 17.46 4.72 34.32
CA ARG A 87 18.26 5.33 35.39
C ARG A 87 17.44 5.68 36.63
N ALA A 88 16.12 5.52 36.59
CA ALA A 88 15.28 5.78 37.73
C ALA A 88 15.64 4.79 38.85
N PRO A 89 15.71 5.25 40.12
CA PRO A 89 15.87 4.36 41.24
C PRO A 89 14.73 3.33 41.27
N ASP A 90 15.06 2.07 41.50
CA ASP A 90 14.05 1.03 41.73
C ASP A 90 13.41 1.26 43.12
N PRO A 91 12.10 1.57 43.17
CA PRO A 91 11.41 1.87 44.43
C PRO A 91 11.30 0.66 45.37
N TYR A 92 11.59 -0.55 44.89
CA TYR A 92 11.57 -1.78 45.69
C TYR A 92 12.96 -2.41 45.84
N ALA A 93 14.01 -1.70 45.43
CA ALA A 93 15.36 -2.19 45.60
C ALA A 93 15.78 -2.18 47.08
N GLU A 94 15.96 -3.37 47.64
CA GLU A 94 16.72 -3.54 48.88
C GLU A 94 18.18 -3.14 48.66
N GLY A 95 18.91 -2.77 49.72
CA GLY A 95 20.20 -2.05 49.61
C GLY A 95 21.30 -2.67 48.72
N ALA A 96 21.15 -3.91 48.26
CA ALA A 96 22.03 -4.54 47.26
C ALA A 96 21.73 -4.10 45.81
N SER A 97 20.51 -3.70 45.49
CA SER A 97 20.06 -3.30 44.15
C SER A 97 19.78 -1.80 43.98
N SER A 98 19.86 -0.98 45.04
CA SER A 98 19.48 0.45 44.98
C SER A 98 20.47 1.38 44.25
N GLY A 99 21.38 0.80 43.47
CA GLY A 99 22.49 1.51 42.84
C GLY A 99 23.57 1.86 43.86
N ALA A 100 24.74 2.25 43.37
CA ALA A 100 25.80 2.73 44.24
C ALA A 100 25.33 4.03 44.90
N ALA A 101 25.22 4.03 46.24
CA ALA A 101 25.06 5.27 47.00
C ALA A 101 26.11 6.28 46.50
N PRO A 102 25.76 7.56 46.30
CA PRO A 102 26.74 8.54 45.91
C PRO A 102 27.88 8.47 46.92
N ILE A 103 29.10 8.28 46.42
CA ILE A 103 30.31 8.32 47.25
C ILE A 103 30.27 9.69 47.93
N VAL A 104 29.83 9.72 49.19
CA VAL A 104 29.95 10.90 50.05
C VAL A 104 31.43 11.23 49.99
N ALA A 105 31.74 12.42 49.46
CA ALA A 105 33.11 12.86 49.31
C ALA A 105 33.78 12.76 50.68
N GLY A 106 34.57 11.71 50.88
CA GLY A 106 35.49 11.65 52.00
C GLY A 106 36.36 12.89 51.89
N ALA A 107 36.64 13.55 53.01
CA ALA A 107 37.44 14.78 53.06
C ALA A 107 38.89 14.59 52.56
N VAL A 108 39.23 13.40 52.06
CA VAL A 108 40.54 13.01 51.57
C VAL A 108 40.51 13.01 50.05
N ASP A 109 41.41 13.80 49.46
CA ASP A 109 41.54 13.92 48.02
C ASP A 109 41.86 12.56 47.37
N ARG A 110 41.35 12.34 46.16
CA ARG A 110 41.53 11.05 45.47
C ARG A 110 42.99 10.80 45.10
N ALA A 111 43.77 11.85 44.86
CA ALA A 111 45.18 11.69 44.52
C ALA A 111 46.01 11.26 45.73
N THR A 112 45.66 11.72 46.94
CA THR A 112 46.36 11.31 48.18
C THR A 112 46.13 9.83 48.47
N VAL A 113 44.89 9.34 48.33
CA VAL A 113 44.56 7.90 48.50
C VAL A 113 45.38 7.04 47.52
N ARG A 114 45.51 7.48 46.26
CA ARG A 114 46.31 6.76 45.26
C ARG A 114 47.80 6.77 45.61
N ALA A 115 48.33 7.90 46.08
CA ALA A 115 49.71 8.01 46.49
C ALA A 115 50.04 7.08 47.67
N GLU A 116 49.16 7.04 48.68
CA GLU A 116 49.28 6.14 49.84
C GLU A 116 49.22 4.67 49.43
N ALA A 117 48.28 4.29 48.56
CA ALA A 117 48.18 2.92 48.05
C ALA A 117 49.45 2.48 47.29
N HIS A 118 50.03 3.38 46.49
CA HIS A 118 51.29 3.11 45.80
C HIS A 118 52.49 3.02 46.75
N ALA A 119 52.52 3.78 47.84
CA ALA A 119 53.56 3.70 48.86
C ALA A 119 53.47 2.38 49.66
N ALA A 120 52.25 1.98 50.04
CA ALA A 120 51.98 0.71 50.72
C ALA A 120 52.36 -0.50 49.83
N ALA A 121 52.02 -0.46 48.54
CA ALA A 121 52.38 -1.52 47.58
C ALA A 121 53.91 -1.64 47.36
N ARG A 122 54.66 -0.55 47.60
CA ARG A 122 56.14 -0.55 47.53
C ARG A 122 56.81 -0.90 48.86
N GLY A 123 56.03 -1.34 49.86
CA GLY A 123 56.54 -1.83 51.15
C GLY A 123 56.89 -0.73 52.15
N ASN A 124 56.58 0.54 51.86
CA ASN A 124 56.78 1.63 52.81
C ASN A 124 55.52 1.84 53.65
N ALA A 125 55.16 0.85 54.46
CA ALA A 125 54.14 1.02 55.48
C ALA A 125 54.69 1.94 56.57
N LEU A 126 54.16 3.16 56.68
CA LEU A 126 54.44 4.02 57.81
C LEU A 126 53.90 3.34 59.09
N PRO A 127 54.64 3.38 60.21
CA PRO A 127 54.13 2.87 61.48
C PRO A 127 52.89 3.68 61.89
N LEU A 128 51.85 2.95 62.28
CA LEU A 128 50.64 3.48 62.91
C LEU A 128 50.97 4.12 64.26
#